data_AF-A0A398BSX6-F1
#
_entry.id   AF-A0A398BSX6-F1
#
_cell.length_a   1.000
_cell.length_b   1.000
_cell.length_c   1.000
_cell.angle_alpha   90.00
_cell.angle_beta   90.00
_cell.angle_gamma   90.00
#
_symmetry.space_group_name_H-M   'P 1'
#
loop_
_entity.id
_entity.type
_entity.pdbx_description
1 polymer ?
#
loop_
_entity_poly.entity_id
_entity_poly.type
_entity_poly.pdbx_seq_one_letter_code
_entity_poly.pdbx_strand_id
1 'polypeptide(L)'
;MMQVVSENSEAEIKRHAAEVEIKMAWRRLTANVLRIAAGAGKPHLILDQIADYAKATRDYEAATGSPFHAEGHLAHYANADVALLEYRDWVDPLSMETDEHYAERKIIDGAMRVHAGYLLDQLTQVSSAEKLMSEGIREKRFGRK
;
A
#
# COMPACT_ATOMS: atom_id res chain seq x y z
N MET A 1 18.33 10.16 39.01
CA MET A 1 17.26 9.24 38.60
C MET A 1 16.60 9.84 37.35
N MET A 2 17.18 9.60 36.18
CA MET A 2 16.77 10.14 34.87
C MET A 2 17.44 9.30 33.77
N GLN A 3 17.08 8.02 33.66
CA GLN A 3 17.61 7.09 32.62
C GLN A 3 16.49 6.45 31.79
N VAL A 4 15.29 6.27 32.35
CA VAL A 4 14.17 5.56 31.70
C VAL A 4 13.54 6.35 30.53
N VAL A 5 13.59 7.69 30.55
CA VAL A 5 13.00 8.52 29.47
C VAL A 5 13.85 8.50 28.19
N SER A 6 15.17 8.35 28.32
CA SER A 6 16.11 8.31 27.20
C SER A 6 16.02 7.00 26.43
N GLU A 7 16.00 5.87 27.15
CA GLU A 7 15.97 4.53 26.55
C GLU A 7 14.68 4.27 25.75
N ASN A 8 13.53 4.74 26.25
CA ASN A 8 12.27 4.65 25.51
C ASN A 8 12.33 5.46 24.21
N SER A 9 12.94 6.66 24.23
CA SER A 9 13.05 7.48 23.02
C SER A 9 13.94 6.85 21.96
N GLU A 10 15.06 6.20 22.34
CA GLU A 10 15.93 5.51 21.39
C GLU A 10 15.29 4.25 20.81
N ALA A 11 14.57 3.48 21.64
CA ALA A 11 13.84 2.30 21.18
C ALA A 11 12.71 2.69 20.22
N GLU A 12 11.97 3.76 20.51
CA GLU A 12 10.91 4.29 19.65
C GLU A 12 11.48 4.83 18.33
N ILE A 13 12.62 5.54 18.35
CA ILE A 13 13.29 6.01 17.13
C ILE A 13 13.74 4.83 16.27
N LYS A 14 14.36 3.80 16.86
CA LYS A 14 14.80 2.60 16.13
C LYS A 14 13.63 1.83 15.54
N ARG A 15 12.55 1.69 16.31
CA ARG A 15 11.30 1.09 15.83
C ARG A 15 10.75 1.86 14.63
N HIS A 16 10.61 3.17 14.76
CA HIS A 16 10.06 4.01 13.70
C HIS A 16 10.92 3.94 12.42
N ALA A 17 12.25 4.02 12.56
CA ALA A 17 13.17 3.86 11.44
C ALA A 17 13.00 2.51 10.73
N ALA A 18 12.88 1.41 11.49
CA ALA A 18 12.66 0.08 10.92
C ALA A 18 11.28 -0.04 10.22
N GLU A 19 10.22 0.56 10.77
CA GLU A 19 8.89 0.61 10.11
C GLU A 19 8.94 1.40 8.79
N VAL A 20 9.71 2.49 8.73
CA VAL A 20 9.91 3.26 7.50
C VAL A 20 10.60 2.42 6.43
N GLU A 21 11.62 1.63 6.78
CA GLU A 21 12.30 0.74 5.84
C GLU A 21 11.38 -0.35 5.29
N ILE A 22 10.56 -0.98 6.16
CA ILE A 22 9.53 -1.94 5.74
C ILE A 22 8.57 -1.29 4.74
N LYS A 23 8.04 -0.11 5.09
CA LYS A 23 7.11 0.64 4.23
C LYS A 23 7.72 0.92 2.85
N MET A 24 8.96 1.39 2.81
CA MET A 24 9.65 1.73 1.57
C MET A 24 9.96 0.50 0.71
N ALA A 25 10.45 -0.59 1.32
CA ALA A 25 10.70 -1.84 0.62
C ALA A 25 9.41 -2.42 0.02
N TRP A 26 8.32 -2.44 0.81
CA TRP A 26 7.02 -2.92 0.35
C TRP A 26 6.44 -2.09 -0.80
N ARG A 27 6.54 -0.76 -0.72
CA ARG A 27 6.09 0.14 -1.79
C ARG A 27 6.85 -0.09 -3.09
N ARG A 28 8.18 -0.23 -3.04
CA ARG A 28 9.01 -0.48 -4.22
C ARG A 28 8.63 -1.79 -4.90
N LEU A 29 8.49 -2.86 -4.12
CA LEU A 29 8.06 -4.16 -4.61
C LEU A 29 6.67 -4.08 -5.26
N THR A 30 5.70 -3.53 -4.53
CA THR A 30 4.31 -3.41 -5.02
C THR A 30 4.23 -2.59 -6.29
N ALA A 31 4.87 -1.42 -6.34
CA ALA A 31 4.90 -0.57 -7.51
C ALA A 31 5.53 -1.27 -8.72
N ASN A 32 6.61 -2.04 -8.52
CA ASN A 32 7.23 -2.79 -9.61
C ASN A 32 6.30 -3.92 -10.11
N VAL A 33 5.65 -4.67 -9.22
CA VAL A 33 4.68 -5.70 -9.60
C VAL A 33 3.53 -5.12 -10.42
N LEU A 34 2.96 -3.99 -9.99
CA LEU A 34 1.90 -3.29 -10.73
C LEU A 34 2.39 -2.84 -12.11
N ARG A 35 3.60 -2.29 -12.19
CA ARG A 35 4.20 -1.87 -13.46
C ARG A 35 4.50 -3.05 -14.38
N ILE A 36 4.92 -4.20 -13.85
CA ILE A 36 5.14 -5.43 -14.63
C ILE A 36 3.81 -5.91 -15.22
N ALA A 37 2.75 -5.95 -14.42
CA ALA A 37 1.41 -6.28 -14.90
C ALA A 37 0.92 -5.32 -16.00
N ALA A 38 1.34 -4.05 -15.94
CA ALA A 38 1.08 -3.04 -16.97
C ALA A 38 2.11 -3.00 -18.12
N GLY A 39 3.09 -3.92 -18.16
CA GLY A 39 4.11 -3.98 -19.22
C GLY A 39 5.25 -2.93 -19.15
N ALA A 40 5.36 -2.18 -18.05
CA ALA A 40 6.31 -1.06 -17.88
C ALA A 40 7.24 -1.23 -16.65
N GLY A 41 7.31 -2.44 -16.09
CA GLY A 41 8.10 -2.77 -14.91
C GLY A 41 9.45 -3.43 -15.21
N LYS A 42 10.15 -3.85 -14.16
CA LYS A 42 11.47 -4.49 -14.23
C LYS A 42 11.42 -5.89 -13.59
N PRO A 43 11.10 -6.94 -14.36
CA PRO A 43 10.97 -8.31 -13.83
C PRO A 43 12.23 -8.83 -13.12
N HIS A 44 13.42 -8.47 -13.61
CA HIS A 44 14.69 -8.90 -13.02
C HIS A 44 14.93 -8.36 -11.60
N LEU A 45 14.20 -7.32 -11.16
CA LEU A 45 14.32 -6.76 -9.81
C LEU A 45 13.41 -7.43 -8.78
N ILE A 46 12.51 -8.34 -9.18
CA ILE A 46 11.53 -8.94 -8.24
C ILE A 46 12.25 -9.63 -7.07
N LEU A 47 13.25 -10.45 -7.35
CA LEU A 47 13.94 -11.23 -6.32
C LEU A 47 14.67 -10.34 -5.33
N ASP A 48 15.37 -9.31 -5.84
CA ASP A 48 16.08 -8.34 -5.00
C ASP A 48 15.10 -7.54 -4.12
N GLN A 49 13.97 -7.10 -4.67
CA GLN A 49 12.96 -6.34 -3.91
C GLN A 49 12.25 -7.19 -2.85
N ILE A 50 12.05 -8.50 -3.11
CA ILE A 50 11.57 -9.44 -2.09
C ILE A 50 12.62 -9.60 -0.99
N ALA A 51 13.90 -9.73 -1.35
CA ALA A 51 14.99 -9.85 -0.39
C ALA A 51 15.13 -8.60 0.50
N ASP A 52 15.00 -7.40 -0.10
CA ASP A 52 14.99 -6.13 0.62
C ASP A 52 13.84 -6.06 1.64
N TYR A 53 12.63 -6.44 1.24
CA TYR A 53 11.48 -6.47 2.14
C TYR A 53 11.68 -7.48 3.28
N ALA A 54 12.14 -8.69 2.97
CA ALA A 54 12.44 -9.73 3.96
C ALA A 54 13.61 -9.35 4.89
N LYS A 55 14.54 -8.53 4.43
CA LYS A 55 15.59 -7.95 5.28
C LYS A 55 14.99 -6.92 6.24
N ALA A 56 14.20 -5.99 5.74
CA ALA A 56 13.59 -4.93 6.56
C ALA A 56 12.71 -5.49 7.68
N THR A 57 11.93 -6.55 7.41
CA THR A 57 11.11 -7.20 8.45
C THR A 57 11.96 -7.89 9.53
N ARG A 58 13.08 -8.51 9.15
CA ARG A 58 14.04 -9.09 10.11
C ARG A 58 14.76 -8.03 10.93
N ASP A 59 15.14 -6.92 10.31
CA ASP A 59 15.78 -5.79 11.01
C ASP A 59 14.81 -5.18 12.04
N TYR A 60 13.51 -5.08 11.71
CA TYR A 60 12.48 -4.64 12.64
C TYR A 60 12.34 -5.58 13.83
N GLU A 61 12.28 -6.88 13.60
CA GLU A 61 12.20 -7.88 14.68
C GLU A 61 13.44 -7.81 15.56
N ALA A 62 14.64 -7.67 14.99
CA ALA A 62 15.87 -7.50 15.75
C ALA A 62 15.88 -6.20 16.59
N ALA A 63 15.26 -5.13 16.10
CA ALA A 63 15.21 -3.84 16.80
C ALA A 63 14.14 -3.78 17.90
N THR A 64 13.02 -4.50 17.73
CA THR A 64 11.84 -4.40 18.61
C THR A 64 11.63 -5.64 19.49
N GLY A 65 12.30 -6.74 19.19
CA GLY A 65 12.05 -8.05 19.81
C GLY A 65 10.69 -8.66 19.45
N SER A 66 9.98 -8.09 18.47
CA SER A 66 8.64 -8.52 18.07
C SER A 66 8.54 -8.66 16.55
N PRO A 67 7.87 -9.71 16.02
CA PRO A 67 7.71 -9.87 14.59
C PRO A 67 6.85 -8.75 14.00
N PHE A 68 7.14 -8.36 12.76
CA PHE A 68 6.29 -7.41 12.05
C PHE A 68 4.98 -8.10 11.60
N HIS A 69 3.84 -7.57 12.05
CA HIS A 69 2.52 -8.08 11.67
C HIS A 69 2.00 -7.35 10.42
N ALA A 70 2.10 -8.02 9.27
CA ALA A 70 1.78 -7.46 7.96
C ALA A 70 0.30 -7.09 7.74
N GLU A 71 -0.62 -7.79 8.39
CA GLU A 71 -2.06 -7.81 8.06
C GLU A 71 -2.74 -6.44 8.13
N GLY A 72 -2.28 -5.53 9.01
CA GLY A 72 -2.84 -4.18 9.13
C GLY A 72 -2.17 -3.11 8.28
N HIS A 73 -0.93 -3.33 7.84
CA HIS A 73 -0.06 -2.25 7.38
C HIS A 73 0.23 -2.29 5.88
N LEU A 74 0.33 -3.47 5.28
CA LEU A 74 0.78 -3.59 3.88
C LEU A 74 -0.21 -2.98 2.87
N ALA A 75 -1.50 -3.16 3.10
CA ALA A 75 -2.53 -2.53 2.26
C ALA A 75 -2.48 -1.00 2.36
N HIS A 76 -2.25 -0.47 3.56
CA HIS A 76 -2.07 0.96 3.80
C HIS A 76 -0.80 1.50 3.12
N TYR A 77 0.33 0.80 3.25
CA TYR A 77 1.59 1.19 2.61
C TYR A 77 1.51 1.14 1.08
N ALA A 78 0.74 0.21 0.51
CA ALA A 78 0.50 0.09 -0.92
C ALA A 78 -0.54 1.08 -1.47
N ASN A 79 -1.22 1.84 -0.61
CA ASN A 79 -2.22 2.80 -1.03
C ASN A 79 -1.56 4.01 -1.69
N ALA A 80 -1.92 4.28 -2.96
CA ALA A 80 -1.34 5.38 -3.73
C ALA A 80 -1.67 6.76 -3.15
N ASP A 81 -2.81 6.91 -2.48
CA ASP A 81 -3.25 8.17 -1.88
C ASP A 81 -2.41 8.48 -0.62
N VAL A 82 -2.17 7.46 0.19
CA VAL A 82 -1.25 7.54 1.33
C VAL A 82 0.16 7.90 0.84
N ALA A 83 0.63 7.24 -0.22
CA ALA A 83 1.93 7.56 -0.81
C ALA A 83 1.98 8.98 -1.40
N LEU A 84 0.89 9.46 -2.01
CA LEU A 84 0.80 10.81 -2.57
C LEU A 84 1.00 11.86 -1.48
N LEU A 85 0.26 11.75 -0.37
CA LEU A 85 0.31 12.68 0.76
C LEU A 85 1.66 12.63 1.48
N GLU A 86 2.27 11.45 1.61
CA GLU A 86 3.59 11.34 2.22
C GLU A 86 4.72 11.93 1.38
N TYR A 87 4.65 11.83 0.05
CA TYR A 87 5.69 12.38 -0.84
C TYR A 87 5.46 13.86 -1.20
N ARG A 88 4.26 14.40 -0.93
CA ARG A 88 3.88 15.76 -1.30
C ARG A 88 3.11 16.39 -0.14
N ASP A 89 3.87 16.89 0.84
CA ASP A 89 3.34 17.55 2.04
C ASP A 89 2.52 18.82 1.75
N TRP A 90 2.65 19.38 0.55
CA TRP A 90 1.84 20.51 0.07
C TRP A 90 0.46 20.12 -0.51
N VAL A 91 0.15 18.82 -0.66
CA VAL A 91 -1.17 18.37 -1.12
C VAL A 91 -2.15 18.42 0.04
N ASP A 92 -3.23 19.18 -0.12
CA ASP A 92 -4.32 19.22 0.86
C ASP A 92 -5.06 17.87 0.89
N PRO A 93 -5.09 17.15 2.03
CA PRO A 93 -5.83 15.90 2.15
C PRO A 93 -7.32 16.03 1.78
N LEU A 94 -7.93 17.20 2.02
CA LEU A 94 -9.34 17.44 1.70
C LEU A 94 -9.61 17.42 0.19
N SER A 95 -8.58 17.68 -0.64
CA SER A 95 -8.70 17.56 -2.10
C SER A 95 -8.98 16.12 -2.57
N MET A 96 -8.65 15.13 -1.73
CA MET A 96 -8.86 13.71 -1.99
C MET A 96 -10.20 13.19 -1.44
N GLU A 97 -10.93 14.01 -0.68
CA GLU A 97 -12.23 13.64 -0.10
C GLU A 97 -13.42 13.96 -1.04
N THR A 98 -13.14 14.22 -2.32
CA THR A 98 -14.18 14.50 -3.32
C THR A 98 -14.87 13.23 -3.80
N ASP A 99 -16.16 13.33 -4.11
CA ASP A 99 -16.92 12.22 -4.71
C ASP A 99 -16.28 11.72 -6.02
N GLU A 100 -15.66 12.62 -6.78
CA GLU A 100 -14.92 12.26 -8.00
C GLU A 100 -13.71 11.38 -7.68
N HIS A 101 -12.87 11.78 -6.72
CA HIS A 101 -11.70 10.98 -6.31
C HIS A 101 -12.13 9.62 -5.76
N TYR A 102 -13.16 9.56 -4.91
CA TYR A 102 -13.72 8.31 -4.41
C TYR A 102 -14.22 7.39 -5.53
N ALA A 103 -14.92 7.94 -6.53
CA ALA A 103 -15.40 7.18 -7.67
C ALA A 103 -14.24 6.63 -8.52
N GLU A 104 -13.20 7.43 -8.75
CA GLU A 104 -11.99 6.99 -9.47
C GLU A 104 -11.26 5.86 -8.74
N ARG A 105 -11.11 5.97 -7.41
CA ARG A 105 -10.53 4.90 -6.59
C ARG A 105 -11.30 3.59 -6.73
N LYS A 106 -12.63 3.62 -6.68
CA LYS A 106 -13.47 2.42 -6.88
C LYS A 106 -13.27 1.80 -8.26
N ILE A 107 -13.16 2.62 -9.30
CA ILE A 107 -12.92 2.14 -10.67
C ILE A 107 -11.57 1.43 -10.75
N ILE A 108 -10.50 2.06 -10.25
CA ILE A 108 -9.14 1.50 -10.28
C ILE A 108 -9.06 0.22 -9.46
N ASP A 109 -9.55 0.23 -8.23
CA ASP A 109 -9.53 -0.94 -7.34
C ASP A 109 -10.35 -2.10 -7.91
N GLY A 110 -11.52 -1.80 -8.50
CA GLY A 110 -12.36 -2.77 -9.20
C GLY A 110 -11.61 -3.40 -10.39
N ALA A 111 -11.02 -2.58 -11.26
CA ALA A 111 -10.26 -3.07 -12.41
C ALA A 111 -9.08 -3.97 -12.00
N MET A 112 -8.31 -3.56 -10.97
CA MET A 112 -7.21 -4.36 -10.44
C MET A 112 -7.67 -5.72 -9.92
N ARG A 113 -8.80 -5.76 -9.19
CA ARG A 113 -9.37 -7.01 -8.65
C ARG A 113 -9.93 -7.92 -9.74
N VAL A 114 -10.54 -7.36 -10.79
CA VAL A 114 -10.97 -8.12 -11.97
C VAL A 114 -9.77 -8.81 -12.61
N HIS A 115 -8.68 -8.07 -12.87
CA HIS A 115 -7.46 -8.64 -13.42
C HIS A 115 -6.88 -9.75 -12.54
N ALA A 116 -6.76 -9.51 -11.23
CA ALA A 116 -6.27 -10.51 -10.29
C ALA A 116 -7.17 -11.77 -10.24
N GLY A 117 -8.49 -11.58 -10.26
CA GLY A 117 -9.46 -12.67 -10.27
C GLY A 117 -9.35 -13.55 -11.51
N TYR A 118 -9.13 -12.96 -12.69
CA TYR A 118 -8.89 -13.73 -13.92
C TYR A 118 -7.58 -14.53 -13.89
N LEU A 119 -6.51 -13.97 -13.32
CA LEU A 119 -5.22 -14.69 -13.19
C LEU A 119 -5.30 -15.94 -12.30
N LEU A 120 -6.30 -16.00 -11.40
CA LEU A 120 -6.47 -17.09 -10.44
C LEU A 120 -7.76 -17.91 -10.67
N ASP A 121 -8.48 -17.67 -11.77
CA ASP A 121 -9.78 -18.30 -12.09
C ASP A 121 -10.84 -18.18 -10.97
N GLN A 122 -10.99 -16.97 -10.42
CA GLN A 122 -11.87 -16.67 -9.30
C GLN A 122 -13.12 -15.89 -9.74
N LEU A 123 -14.02 -16.53 -10.48
CA LEU A 123 -15.19 -15.87 -11.10
C LEU A 123 -16.09 -15.09 -10.11
N THR A 124 -16.27 -15.59 -8.88
CA THR A 124 -17.04 -14.86 -7.84
C THR A 124 -16.37 -13.54 -7.45
N GLN A 125 -15.03 -13.52 -7.37
CA GLN A 125 -14.26 -12.31 -7.07
C GLN A 125 -14.30 -11.33 -8.24
N VAL A 126 -14.23 -11.84 -9.48
CA VAL A 126 -14.40 -11.05 -10.70
C VAL A 126 -15.76 -10.35 -10.70
N SER A 127 -16.86 -11.10 -10.51
CA SER A 127 -18.20 -10.51 -10.51
C SER A 127 -18.38 -9.43 -9.44
N SER A 128 -17.84 -9.66 -8.24
CA SER A 128 -17.88 -8.67 -7.15
C SER A 128 -17.07 -7.42 -7.49
N ALA A 129 -15.92 -7.57 -8.15
CA ALA A 129 -15.07 -6.48 -8.58
C ALA A 129 -15.65 -5.67 -9.75
N GLU A 130 -16.32 -6.33 -10.71
CA GLU A 130 -17.05 -5.67 -11.79
C GLU A 130 -18.19 -4.79 -11.25
N LYS A 131 -18.89 -5.26 -10.21
CA LYS A 131 -19.90 -4.47 -9.51
C LYS A 131 -19.29 -3.23 -8.87
N LEU A 132 -18.17 -3.36 -8.16
CA LEU A 132 -17.44 -2.24 -7.55
C LEU A 132 -17.03 -1.20 -8.60
N MET A 133 -16.47 -1.65 -9.73
CA MET A 133 -16.09 -0.79 -10.85
C MET A 133 -17.31 -0.07 -11.44
N SER A 134 -18.43 -0.79 -11.64
CA SER A 134 -19.69 -0.24 -12.16
C SER A 134 -20.30 0.81 -11.22
N GLU A 135 -20.22 0.59 -9.91
CA GLU A 135 -20.63 1.57 -8.90
C GLU A 135 -19.78 2.84 -8.98
N GLY A 136 -18.46 2.72 -9.11
CA GLY A 136 -17.57 3.87 -9.33
C GLY A 136 -17.91 4.63 -10.62
N ILE A 137 -18.16 3.95 -11.74
CA ILE A 137 -18.58 4.59 -13.01
C ILE A 137 -19.89 5.35 -12.82
N ARG A 138 -20.86 4.76 -12.11
CA ARG A 138 -22.15 5.40 -11.84
C ARG A 138 -21.99 6.65 -10.98
N GLU A 139 -21.20 6.58 -9.91
CA GLU A 139 -20.91 7.70 -9.02
C GLU A 139 -20.20 8.84 -9.78
N LYS A 140 -19.23 8.51 -10.65
CA LYS A 140 -18.56 9.52 -11.49
C LYS A 140 -19.52 10.24 -12.46
N ARG A 141 -20.55 9.54 -12.95
CA ARG A 141 -21.52 10.11 -13.91
C ARG A 141 -22.64 10.92 -13.27
N PHE A 142 -23.08 10.53 -12.07
CA PHE A 142 -24.32 11.04 -11.47
C PHE A 142 -24.15 11.61 -10.06
N GLY A 143 -22.92 11.62 -9.52
CA GLY A 143 -22.65 11.94 -8.12
C GLY A 143 -22.92 10.76 -7.20
N ARG A 144 -22.44 10.87 -5.96
CA ARG A 144 -22.72 9.91 -4.90
C ARG A 144 -24.14 10.16 -4.37
N LYS A 145 -24.91 9.08 -4.15
CA LYS A 145 -26.23 9.16 -3.52
C LYS A 145 -26.10 9.27 -2.01
#